data_AF-A0A8T5RUK5-F1
#
_entry.id   AF-A0A8T5RUK5-F1
#
_cell.length_a   1.000
_cell.length_b   1.000
_cell.length_c   1.000
_cell.angle_alpha   90.00
_cell.angle_beta   90.00
_cell.angle_gamma   90.00
#
_symmetry.space_group_name_H-M   'P 1'
#
loop_
_entity.id
_entity.type
_entity.pdbx_description
1 polymer ?
#
loop_
_entity_poly.entity_id
_entity_poly.type
_entity_poly.pdbx_seq_one_letter_code
_entity_poly.pdbx_strand_id
1 'polypeptide(L)'
;SERFKSQAKNLLLALDLQLSDEIENWNGDLKIFNETIPPILEGYFELYYKEYFKLDRPNSKNIPQREREFTKMENRIINVIESITKTNDDFYLAEIVETIDEKNKTLVIEAIESLIEKKLIIPS
;
A
#
# COMPACT_ATOMS: atom_id res chain seq x y z
N SER A 1 0.04 -2.62 12.08
CA SER A 1 -1.13 -1.83 12.55
C SER A 1 -2.47 -2.59 12.47
N GLU A 2 -3.52 -2.10 13.13
CA GLU A 2 -4.92 -2.57 12.97
C GLU A 2 -5.40 -2.50 11.50
N ARG A 3 -4.88 -1.53 10.74
CA ARG A 3 -5.17 -1.39 9.32
C ARG A 3 -4.67 -2.57 8.49
N PHE A 4 -3.42 -2.99 8.68
CA PHE A 4 -2.88 -4.18 8.02
C PHE A 4 -3.68 -5.43 8.36
N LYS A 5 -4.13 -5.58 9.62
CA LYS A 5 -5.00 -6.68 10.02
C LYS A 5 -6.33 -6.67 9.25
N SER A 6 -6.94 -5.49 9.10
CA SER A 6 -8.18 -5.36 8.31
C SER A 6 -7.95 -5.69 6.83
N GLN A 7 -6.81 -5.30 6.27
CA GLN A 7 -6.45 -5.57 4.88
C GLN A 7 -6.17 -7.05 4.65
N ALA A 8 -5.37 -7.67 5.50
CA ALA A 8 -5.13 -9.11 5.46
C ALA A 8 -6.44 -9.89 5.60
N LYS A 9 -7.36 -9.44 6.45
CA LYS A 9 -8.68 -10.07 6.62
C LYS A 9 -9.54 -9.95 5.37
N ASN A 10 -9.55 -8.80 4.71
CA ASN A 10 -10.32 -8.60 3.47
C ASN A 10 -9.73 -9.40 2.30
N LEU A 11 -8.40 -9.45 2.19
CA LEU A 11 -7.73 -10.29 1.20
C LEU A 11 -8.01 -11.78 1.44
N LEU A 12 -7.92 -12.23 2.70
CA LEU A 12 -8.25 -13.61 3.06
C LEU A 12 -9.70 -13.95 2.71
N LEU A 13 -10.64 -13.03 2.96
CA LEU A 13 -12.04 -13.23 2.59
C LEU A 13 -12.23 -13.31 1.07
N ALA A 14 -11.54 -12.48 0.29
CA ALA A 14 -11.62 -12.51 -1.16
C ALA A 14 -11.05 -13.81 -1.74
N LEU A 15 -9.89 -14.25 -1.23
CA LEU A 15 -9.29 -15.53 -1.57
C LEU A 15 -10.20 -16.70 -1.19
N ASP A 16 -10.79 -16.68 0.01
CA ASP A 16 -11.71 -17.72 0.47
C ASP A 16 -12.92 -17.81 -0.47
N LEU A 17 -13.59 -16.69 -0.75
CA LEU A 17 -14.75 -16.66 -1.64
C LEU A 17 -14.45 -17.12 -3.06
N GLN A 18 -13.30 -16.74 -3.61
CA GLN A 18 -12.96 -16.99 -5.01
C GLN A 18 -12.20 -18.29 -5.26
N LEU A 19 -11.72 -18.94 -4.19
CA LEU A 19 -11.04 -20.24 -4.26
C LEU A 19 -11.81 -21.34 -3.54
N SER A 20 -12.98 -21.05 -2.95
CA SER A 20 -13.78 -22.02 -2.18
C SER A 20 -14.03 -23.29 -3.00
N ASP A 21 -14.49 -23.15 -4.23
CA ASP A 21 -14.81 -24.28 -5.11
C ASP A 21 -13.56 -25.08 -5.51
N GLU A 22 -12.46 -24.38 -5.79
CA GLU A 22 -11.16 -24.95 -6.16
C GLU A 22 -10.52 -25.70 -4.99
N ILE A 23 -10.69 -25.21 -3.75
CA ILE A 23 -10.20 -25.84 -2.52
C ILE A 23 -11.03 -27.09 -2.21
N GLU A 24 -12.37 -27.00 -2.29
CA GLU A 24 -13.26 -28.14 -2.01
C GLU A 24 -13.04 -29.30 -3.00
N ASN A 25 -12.75 -28.97 -4.27
CA ASN A 25 -12.54 -29.95 -5.33
C ASN A 25 -11.05 -30.21 -5.63
N TRP A 26 -10.16 -29.81 -4.72
CA TRP A 26 -8.73 -29.88 -4.98
C TRP A 26 -8.24 -31.32 -5.15
N ASN A 27 -7.63 -31.61 -6.29
CA ASN A 27 -7.09 -32.91 -6.64
C ASN A 27 -5.56 -33.04 -6.45
N GLY A 28 -4.93 -32.04 -5.81
CA GLY A 28 -3.49 -31.97 -5.62
C GLY A 28 -2.72 -31.20 -6.71
N ASP A 29 -3.37 -30.79 -7.80
CA ASP A 29 -2.77 -29.93 -8.82
C ASP A 29 -2.78 -28.46 -8.37
N LEU A 30 -1.63 -27.79 -8.47
CA LEU A 30 -1.47 -26.37 -8.12
C LEU A 30 -1.69 -25.44 -9.30
N LYS A 31 -1.84 -25.97 -10.52
CA LYS A 31 -1.93 -25.17 -11.73
C LYS A 31 -3.08 -24.16 -11.68
N ILE A 32 -4.26 -24.60 -11.23
CA ILE A 32 -5.42 -23.72 -11.05
C ILE A 32 -5.08 -22.60 -10.06
N PHE A 33 -4.55 -22.91 -8.88
CA PHE A 33 -4.16 -21.89 -7.91
C PHE A 33 -3.10 -20.91 -8.42
N ASN A 34 -2.12 -21.39 -9.19
CA ASN A 34 -1.10 -20.55 -9.80
C ASN A 34 -1.68 -19.60 -10.86
N GLU A 35 -2.79 -19.96 -11.49
CA GLU A 35 -3.50 -19.13 -12.47
C GLU A 35 -4.50 -18.18 -11.79
N THR A 36 -5.17 -18.62 -10.71
CA THR A 36 -6.25 -17.87 -10.07
C THR A 36 -5.77 -16.91 -8.97
N ILE A 37 -4.75 -17.26 -8.18
CA ILE A 37 -4.28 -16.41 -7.07
C ILE A 37 -3.69 -15.06 -7.56
N PRO A 38 -2.81 -15.01 -8.58
CA PRO A 38 -2.23 -13.75 -9.03
C PRO A 38 -3.25 -12.67 -9.41
N PRO A 39 -4.29 -12.93 -10.24
CA PRO A 39 -5.28 -11.89 -10.57
C PRO A 39 -6.16 -11.48 -9.39
N ILE A 40 -6.39 -12.36 -8.41
CA ILE A 40 -7.12 -12.01 -7.17
C ILE A 40 -6.28 -11.02 -6.35
N LEU A 41 -4.99 -11.32 -6.19
CA LEU A 41 -4.04 -10.42 -5.53
C LEU A 41 -3.95 -9.10 -6.29
N GLU A 42 -3.81 -9.15 -7.61
CA GLU A 42 -3.68 -7.97 -8.46
C GLU A 42 -4.94 -7.11 -8.40
N GLY A 43 -6.14 -7.67 -8.45
CA GLY A 43 -7.39 -6.92 -8.28
C GLY A 43 -7.56 -6.31 -6.88
N TYR A 44 -7.15 -7.03 -5.83
CA TYR A 44 -7.17 -6.53 -4.46
C TYR A 44 -6.17 -5.37 -4.26
N PHE A 45 -4.95 -5.53 -4.77
CA PHE A 45 -3.93 -4.50 -4.74
C PHE A 45 -4.31 -3.32 -5.64
N GLU A 46 -4.86 -3.55 -6.83
CA GLU A 46 -5.35 -2.49 -7.71
C GLU A 46 -6.41 -1.63 -7.00
N LEU A 47 -7.40 -2.22 -6.34
CA LEU A 47 -8.41 -1.46 -5.60
C LEU A 47 -7.79 -0.62 -4.47
N TYR A 48 -6.79 -1.15 -3.78
CA TYR A 48 -6.13 -0.48 -2.67
C TYR A 48 -5.13 0.60 -3.10
N TYR A 49 -4.44 0.40 -4.23
CA TYR A 49 -3.47 1.34 -4.80
C TYR A 49 -4.12 2.39 -5.72
N LYS A 50 -5.39 2.21 -6.13
CA LYS A 50 -6.20 3.16 -6.93
C LYS A 50 -7.05 4.12 -6.08
N GLU A 51 -6.96 4.10 -4.76
CA GLU A 51 -7.56 5.17 -3.94
C GLU A 51 -6.64 6.41 -3.93
N TYR A 52 -7.25 7.61 -3.91
CA TYR A 52 -6.49 8.85 -3.78
C TYR A 52 -6.02 9.03 -2.34
N PHE A 53 -4.74 9.35 -2.18
CA PHE A 53 -4.13 9.72 -0.92
C PHE A 53 -3.67 11.16 -0.96
N LYS A 54 -3.56 11.81 0.20
CA LYS A 54 -3.02 13.16 0.35
C LYS A 54 -2.02 13.24 1.49
N LEU A 55 -1.15 14.24 1.42
CA LEU A 55 -0.28 14.59 2.54
C LEU A 55 -1.06 15.40 3.58
N ASP A 56 -1.03 14.99 4.84
CA ASP A 56 -1.59 15.76 5.94
C ASP A 56 -0.68 16.97 6.27
N ARG A 57 -0.79 18.03 5.45
CA ARG A 57 -0.02 19.28 5.59
C ARG A 57 -0.32 20.08 6.88
N PRO A 58 -1.57 20.17 7.39
CA PRO A 58 -1.88 21.02 8.55
C PRO A 58 -1.50 20.44 9.93
N ASN A 59 -1.25 19.14 10.08
CA ASN A 59 -1.01 18.51 11.40
C ASN A 59 0.44 18.10 11.69
N SER A 60 1.42 18.52 10.90
CA SER A 60 2.86 18.35 11.23
C SER A 60 3.25 19.00 12.58
N LYS A 61 2.40 19.88 13.13
CA LYS A 61 2.52 20.44 14.49
C LYS A 61 2.14 19.47 15.61
N ASN A 62 1.35 18.43 15.31
CA ASN A 62 0.91 17.40 16.28
C ASN A 62 1.82 16.17 16.30
N ILE A 63 2.81 16.07 15.40
CA ILE A 63 3.83 15.02 15.44
C ILE A 63 4.86 15.41 16.53
N PRO A 64 4.99 14.65 17.63
CA PRO A 64 5.96 14.89 18.69
C PRO A 64 7.36 15.07 18.08
N GLN A 65 8.17 16.00 18.59
CA GLN A 65 9.51 16.29 18.07
C GLN A 65 10.45 15.06 17.98
N ARG A 66 10.16 13.97 18.71
CA ARG A 66 10.89 12.70 18.66
C ARG A 66 10.47 11.75 17.52
N GLU A 67 9.30 11.95 16.89
CA GLU A 67 8.80 11.16 15.75
C GLU A 67 9.12 11.81 14.38
N ARG A 68 9.79 12.97 14.39
CA ARG A 68 10.21 13.71 13.18
C ARG A 68 11.46 13.14 12.50
N GLU A 69 12.09 12.12 13.07
CA GLU A 69 13.16 11.43 12.38
C GLU A 69 12.57 10.52 11.31
N PHE A 70 12.41 11.09 10.12
CA PHE A 70 12.14 10.33 8.93
C PHE A 70 13.41 9.62 8.47
N THR A 71 13.28 8.37 8.09
CA THR A 71 14.35 7.63 7.41
C THR A 71 14.68 8.31 6.08
N LYS A 72 15.82 7.96 5.49
CA LYS A 72 16.18 8.46 4.16
C LYS A 72 15.12 8.11 3.11
N MET A 73 14.51 6.93 3.19
CA MET A 73 13.48 6.50 2.25
C MET A 73 12.16 7.25 2.45
N GLU A 74 11.75 7.47 3.70
CA GLU A 74 10.56 8.27 4.02
C GLU A 74 10.70 9.71 3.50
N ASN A 75 11.85 10.37 3.72
CA ASN A 75 12.11 11.69 3.16
C ASN A 75 12.09 11.69 1.63
N ARG A 76 12.64 10.65 1.00
CA ARG A 76 12.62 10.51 -0.46
C ARG A 76 11.18 10.38 -0.98
N ILE A 77 10.34 9.61 -0.31
CA ILE A 77 8.91 9.47 -0.64
C ILE A 77 8.19 10.81 -0.50
N ILE A 78 8.38 11.54 0.61
CA ILE A 78 7.77 12.86 0.81
C ILE A 78 8.16 13.80 -0.34
N ASN A 79 9.44 13.88 -0.69
CA ASN A 79 9.91 14.73 -1.78
C ASN A 79 9.30 14.33 -3.14
N VAL A 80 9.13 13.03 -3.39
CA VAL A 80 8.49 12.52 -4.61
C VAL A 80 7.03 12.94 -4.66
N ILE A 81 6.28 12.73 -3.56
CA ILE A 81 4.88 13.14 -3.45
C ILE A 81 4.76 14.64 -3.68
N GLU A 82 5.58 15.47 -3.03
CA GLU A 82 5.59 16.92 -3.22
C GLU A 82 5.88 17.32 -4.68
N SER A 83 6.71 16.55 -5.38
CA SER A 83 7.02 16.80 -6.79
C SER A 83 5.87 16.45 -7.75
N ILE A 84 5.05 15.45 -7.40
CA ILE A 84 3.91 14.96 -8.18
C ILE A 84 2.67 15.82 -7.90
N THR A 85 2.44 16.17 -6.64
CA THR A 85 1.23 16.88 -6.14
C THR A 85 1.27 18.40 -6.29
N LYS A 86 2.07 18.94 -7.22
CA LYS A 86 2.30 20.40 -7.39
C LYS A 86 1.04 21.25 -7.57
N THR A 87 -0.08 20.64 -7.94
CA THR A 87 -1.35 21.32 -8.26
C THR A 87 -2.58 20.71 -7.59
N ASN A 88 -2.57 19.40 -7.36
CA ASN A 88 -3.62 18.69 -6.63
C ASN A 88 -2.94 17.89 -5.52
N ASP A 89 -3.40 18.03 -4.27
CA ASP A 89 -2.75 17.41 -3.10
C ASP A 89 -2.95 15.88 -3.04
N ASP A 90 -3.64 15.34 -4.03
CA ASP A 90 -3.98 13.94 -4.20
C ASP A 90 -2.98 13.20 -5.09
N PHE A 91 -2.65 11.97 -4.71
CA PHE A 91 -1.75 11.07 -5.44
C PHE A 91 -2.13 9.61 -5.23
N TYR A 92 -1.64 8.74 -6.11
CA TYR A 92 -1.72 7.29 -5.94
C TYR A 92 -0.44 6.75 -5.32
N LEU A 93 -0.56 5.76 -4.44
CA LEU A 93 0.60 5.09 -3.86
C LEU A 93 1.44 4.35 -4.91
N ALA A 94 0.79 3.82 -5.97
CA ALA A 94 1.48 3.17 -7.09
C ALA A 94 2.47 4.11 -7.79
N GLU A 95 2.08 5.38 -7.99
CA GLU A 95 2.92 6.38 -8.65
C GLU A 95 4.21 6.66 -7.88
N ILE A 96 4.17 6.59 -6.54
CA ILE A 96 5.36 6.70 -5.69
C ILE A 96 6.30 5.51 -5.91
N VAL A 97 5.73 4.29 -5.90
CA VAL A 97 6.51 3.04 -6.05
C VAL A 97 7.19 2.99 -7.41
N GLU A 98 6.52 3.46 -8.46
CA GLU A 98 7.06 3.55 -9.82
C GLU A 98 8.13 4.64 -9.97
N THR A 99 7.90 5.82 -9.39
CA THR A 99 8.80 6.97 -9.52
C THR A 99 10.13 6.78 -8.79
N ILE A 100 10.12 6.05 -7.66
CA ILE A 100 11.33 5.82 -6.88
C ILE A 100 12.18 4.72 -7.53
N ASP A 101 13.29 5.14 -8.13
CA ASP A 101 14.36 4.24 -8.56
C ASP A 101 15.09 3.66 -7.33
N GLU A 102 14.60 2.52 -6.87
CA GLU A 102 15.14 1.69 -5.80
C GLU A 102 14.99 0.22 -6.22
N LYS A 103 16.09 -0.54 -6.13
CA LYS A 103 16.14 -1.95 -6.54
C LYS A 103 15.32 -2.82 -5.59
N ASN A 104 15.36 -2.50 -4.29
CA ASN A 104 14.59 -3.19 -3.29
C ASN A 104 13.26 -2.46 -3.02
N LYS A 105 12.22 -2.81 -3.78
CA LYS A 105 10.88 -2.20 -3.65
C LYS A 105 10.23 -2.45 -2.28
N THR A 106 10.64 -3.47 -1.55
CA THR A 106 10.19 -3.70 -0.16
C THR A 106 10.51 -2.51 0.74
N LEU A 107 11.69 -1.89 0.59
CA LEU A 107 12.06 -0.71 1.39
C LEU A 107 11.16 0.50 1.10
N VAL A 108 10.68 0.62 -0.14
CA VAL A 108 9.76 1.69 -0.54
C VAL A 108 8.39 1.46 0.10
N ILE A 109 7.90 0.22 0.04
CA ILE A 109 6.61 -0.17 0.63
C ILE A 109 6.64 0.02 2.15
N GLU A 110 7.66 -0.48 2.84
CA GLU A 110 7.82 -0.32 4.30
C GLU A 110 7.83 1.16 4.72
N ALA A 111 8.50 2.01 3.94
CA ALA A 111 8.54 3.44 4.22
C ALA A 111 7.20 4.15 3.94
N ILE A 112 6.46 3.74 2.89
CA ILE A 112 5.09 4.21 2.65
C ILE A 112 4.17 3.81 3.82
N GLU A 113 4.24 2.55 4.26
CA GLU A 113 3.46 2.06 5.38
C GLU A 113 3.76 2.83 6.66
N SER A 114 5.05 3.06 6.96
CA SER A 114 5.48 3.88 8.09
C SER A 114 4.93 5.30 8.02
N LEU A 115 4.95 5.96 6.85
CA LEU A 115 4.37 7.29 6.67
C LEU A 115 2.85 7.32 6.89
N ILE A 116 2.14 6.23 6.56
CA ILE A 116 0.71 6.15 6.84
C ILE A 116 0.45 5.85 8.33
N GLU A 117 1.25 5.00 8.96
CA GLU A 117 1.16 4.77 10.41
C GLU A 117 1.42 6.06 11.20
N LYS A 118 2.37 6.89 10.72
CA LYS A 118 2.64 8.26 11.20
C LYS A 118 1.56 9.28 10.80
N LYS A 119 0.51 8.86 10.09
CA LYS A 119 -0.62 9.69 9.61
C LYS A 119 -0.20 10.87 8.73
N LEU A 120 0.94 10.77 8.04
CA LEU A 120 1.39 11.77 7.08
C LEU A 120 0.77 11.55 5.71
N ILE A 121 0.58 10.29 5.33
CA ILE A 121 -0.16 9.89 4.14
C ILE A 121 -1.52 9.39 4.62
N ILE A 122 -2.59 10.06 4.21
CA ILE A 122 -3.97 9.71 4.57
C ILE A 122 -4.82 9.56 3.30
N PRO A 123 -5.85 8.69 3.30
CA PRO A 123 -6.85 8.70 2.23
C PRO A 123 -7.45 10.10 2.07
N SER A 124 -7.70 10.51 0.83
CA SER A 124 -8.25 11.83 0.51
C SER A 124 -9.75 11.92 0.81
#